data_AF-A0A1G3Y341-F1
#
_entry.id   AF-A0A1G3Y341-F1
#
_cell.length_a   1.000
_cell.length_b   1.000
_cell.length_c   1.000
_cell.angle_alpha   90.00
_cell.angle_beta   90.00
_cell.angle_gamma   90.00
#
_symmetry.space_group_name_H-M   'P 1'
#
loop_
_entity.id
_entity.type
_entity.pdbx_description
1 polymer ?
#
loop_
_entity_poly.entity_id
_entity_poly.type
_entity_poly.pdbx_seq_one_letter_code
_entity_poly.pdbx_strand_id
1 'polypeptide(L)'
;MQTKDLLTLLIERHDLPHDTMLAAMRGLMGGEWTPAQIAGFLIALRMKGETVTEIAAAADVMRELSTKVPLAGVDHLVDTCGTGGDGAHTFNISTAAAFVAAACGARVAKHGGRSVSSTSGSADVLEALGVNVNLPPEKVAEAVKTIGVGFMFAPNHHSAMKHAAPVRRELGVRTLFNLLGPLTNPAGAPNQV
;
A
#
# COMPACT_ATOMS: atom_id res chain seq x y z
N MET A 1 -22.53 2.28 11.48
CA MET A 1 -23.04 0.94 11.11
C MET A 1 -22.22 -0.10 11.85
N GLN A 2 -22.84 -1.10 12.47
CA GLN A 2 -22.07 -2.07 13.25
C GLN A 2 -21.36 -3.07 12.33
N THR A 3 -20.23 -3.63 12.76
CA THR A 3 -19.45 -4.60 11.97
C THR A 3 -20.28 -5.82 11.54
N LYS A 4 -21.28 -6.20 12.34
CA LYS A 4 -22.24 -7.26 11.99
C LYS A 4 -22.98 -6.95 10.69
N ASP A 5 -23.50 -5.74 10.53
CA ASP A 5 -24.30 -5.37 9.36
C ASP A 5 -23.45 -5.35 8.08
N LEU A 6 -22.20 -4.88 8.19
CA LEU A 6 -21.21 -4.93 7.11
C LEU A 6 -20.96 -6.37 6.65
N LEU A 7 -20.75 -7.29 7.59
CA LEU A 7 -20.50 -8.70 7.26
C LEU A 7 -21.71 -9.36 6.62
N THR A 8 -22.93 -9.07 7.10
CA THR A 8 -24.17 -9.58 6.48
C THR A 8 -24.26 -9.14 5.01
N LEU A 9 -24.07 -7.86 4.73
CA LEU A 9 -24.10 -7.34 3.36
C LEU A 9 -23.08 -8.05 2.45
N LEU A 10 -21.84 -8.24 2.92
CA LEU A 10 -20.81 -8.90 2.13
C LEU A 10 -21.10 -10.39 1.90
N ILE A 11 -21.65 -11.08 2.90
CA ILE A 11 -22.05 -12.49 2.79
C ILE A 11 -23.20 -12.65 1.77
N GLU A 12 -24.14 -11.70 1.76
CA GLU A 12 -25.24 -11.61 0.79
C GLU A 12 -24.80 -11.07 -0.59
N ARG A 13 -23.49 -10.82 -0.76
CA ARG A 13 -22.86 -10.32 -1.98
C ARG A 13 -23.34 -8.93 -2.42
N HIS A 14 -23.67 -8.08 -1.46
CA HIS A 14 -23.95 -6.67 -1.71
C HIS A 14 -22.68 -5.84 -1.68
N ASP A 15 -22.54 -4.95 -2.67
CA ASP A 15 -21.46 -3.98 -2.73
C ASP A 15 -21.64 -2.91 -1.65
N LEU A 16 -20.54 -2.52 -1.02
CA LEU A 16 -20.56 -1.45 -0.04
C LEU A 16 -20.50 -0.09 -0.75
N PRO A 17 -21.42 0.84 -0.45
CA PRO A 17 -21.29 2.23 -0.88
C PRO A 17 -19.97 2.84 -0.40
N HIS A 18 -19.48 3.83 -1.13
CA HIS A 18 -18.20 4.49 -0.85
C HIS A 18 -18.03 4.89 0.63
N ASP A 19 -18.99 5.63 1.19
CA ASP A 19 -18.91 6.14 2.56
C ASP A 19 -18.99 5.02 3.61
N THR A 20 -19.70 3.93 3.28
CA THR A 20 -19.76 2.72 4.10
C THR A 20 -18.40 2.04 4.15
N MET A 21 -17.72 1.92 3.00
CA MET A 21 -16.38 1.35 2.93
C MET A 21 -15.35 2.24 3.64
N LEU A 22 -15.45 3.57 3.53
CA LEU A 22 -14.62 4.51 4.28
C LEU A 22 -14.75 4.27 5.79
N ALA A 23 -15.98 4.21 6.30
CA ALA A 23 -16.23 3.97 7.72
C ALA A 23 -15.70 2.61 8.18
N ALA A 24 -15.90 1.55 7.37
CA ALA A 24 -15.39 0.22 7.66
C ALA A 24 -13.86 0.20 7.76
N MET A 25 -13.17 0.81 6.79
CA MET A 25 -11.71 0.88 6.76
C MET A 25 -11.14 1.72 7.89
N ARG A 26 -11.80 2.83 8.28
CA ARG A 26 -11.38 3.64 9.45
C ARG A 26 -11.50 2.84 10.75
N GLY A 27 -12.60 2.12 10.97
CA GLY A 27 -12.75 1.28 12.17
C GLY A 27 -11.73 0.14 12.22
N LEU A 28 -11.50 -0.54 11.09
CA LEU A 28 -10.51 -1.61 10.97
C LEU A 28 -9.09 -1.10 11.23
N MET A 29 -8.70 0.02 10.59
CA MET A 29 -7.36 0.59 10.69
C MET A 29 -7.14 1.42 11.97
N GLY A 30 -8.22 1.84 12.63
CA GLY A 30 -8.23 2.48 13.95
C GLY A 30 -8.10 1.49 15.11
N GLY A 31 -8.18 0.18 14.83
CA GLY A 31 -8.06 -0.87 15.84
C GLY A 31 -9.34 -1.13 16.64
N GLU A 32 -10.49 -0.72 16.12
CA GLU A 32 -11.79 -0.92 16.77
C GLU A 32 -12.32 -2.35 16.59
N TRP A 33 -11.76 -3.10 15.64
CA TRP A 33 -12.26 -4.42 15.25
C TRP A 33 -11.42 -5.54 15.85
N THR A 34 -12.08 -6.65 16.18
CA THR A 34 -11.40 -7.87 16.63
C THR A 34 -10.72 -8.58 15.46
N PRO A 35 -9.71 -9.44 15.71
CA PRO A 35 -9.09 -10.24 14.67
C PRO A 35 -10.10 -11.06 13.84
N ALA A 36 -11.11 -11.63 14.48
CA ALA A 36 -12.18 -12.39 13.80
C ALA A 36 -13.02 -11.51 12.87
N GLN A 37 -13.33 -10.28 13.28
CA GLN A 37 -14.07 -9.32 12.45
C GLN A 37 -13.25 -8.90 11.22
N ILE A 38 -11.97 -8.62 11.40
CA ILE A 38 -11.05 -8.29 10.31
C ILE A 38 -10.95 -9.47 9.33
N ALA A 39 -10.76 -10.69 9.84
CA ALA A 39 -10.66 -11.89 9.01
C ALA A 39 -11.95 -12.12 8.21
N GLY A 40 -13.11 -12.06 8.88
CA GLY A 40 -14.41 -12.23 8.26
C GLY A 40 -14.67 -11.20 7.16
N PHE A 41 -14.33 -9.93 7.43
CA PHE A 41 -14.51 -8.86 6.45
C PHE A 41 -13.64 -9.07 5.21
N LEU A 42 -12.35 -9.36 5.39
CA LEU A 42 -11.42 -9.55 4.28
C LEU A 42 -11.77 -10.75 3.42
N ILE A 43 -12.19 -11.86 4.03
CA ILE A 43 -12.60 -13.07 3.30
C ILE A 43 -13.95 -12.85 2.61
N ALA A 44 -14.95 -12.28 3.29
CA ALA A 44 -16.25 -12.02 2.69
C ALA A 44 -16.14 -11.06 1.50
N LEU A 45 -15.37 -9.98 1.64
CA LEU A 45 -15.13 -9.03 0.55
C LEU A 45 -14.43 -9.70 -0.64
N ARG A 46 -13.41 -10.53 -0.36
CA ARG A 46 -12.69 -11.28 -1.41
C ARG A 46 -13.58 -12.29 -2.13
N MET A 47 -14.46 -12.98 -1.40
CA MET A 47 -15.41 -13.95 -1.97
C MET A 47 -16.52 -13.29 -2.78
N LYS A 48 -16.99 -12.11 -2.34
CA LYS A 48 -17.92 -11.26 -3.12
C LYS A 48 -17.27 -10.77 -4.41
N GLY A 49 -16.00 -10.38 -4.32
CA GLY A 49 -15.27 -9.64 -5.34
C GLY A 49 -15.26 -8.16 -5.01
N GLU A 50 -14.06 -7.59 -4.85
CA GLU A 50 -13.87 -6.17 -4.57
C GLU A 50 -14.29 -5.30 -5.78
N THR A 51 -15.08 -4.25 -5.55
CA THR A 51 -15.41 -3.24 -6.58
C THR A 51 -14.38 -2.11 -6.62
N VAL A 52 -14.35 -1.36 -7.72
CA VAL A 52 -13.52 -0.15 -7.85
C VAL A 52 -13.84 0.86 -6.74
N THR A 53 -15.12 1.04 -6.41
CA THR A 53 -15.58 1.95 -5.35
C THR A 53 -15.03 1.54 -3.98
N GLU A 54 -15.05 0.24 -3.68
CA GLU A 54 -14.52 -0.28 -2.41
C GLU A 54 -13.00 -0.16 -2.32
N ILE A 55 -12.30 -0.46 -3.42
CA ILE A 55 -10.84 -0.34 -3.52
C ILE A 55 -10.41 1.12 -3.36
N ALA A 56 -11.09 2.05 -4.05
CA ALA A 56 -10.80 3.47 -3.99
C ALA A 56 -10.98 4.02 -2.57
N ALA A 57 -12.12 3.73 -1.93
CA ALA A 57 -12.39 4.14 -0.54
C ALA A 57 -11.33 3.59 0.44
N ALA A 58 -10.92 2.32 0.28
CA ALA A 58 -9.88 1.74 1.11
C ALA A 58 -8.51 2.40 0.89
N ALA A 59 -8.16 2.71 -0.36
CA ALA A 59 -6.94 3.43 -0.69
C ALA A 59 -6.96 4.86 -0.13
N ASP A 60 -8.12 5.53 -0.12
CA ASP A 60 -8.30 6.86 0.46
C ASP A 60 -8.03 6.84 1.98
N VAL A 61 -8.60 5.89 2.71
CA VAL A 61 -8.34 5.77 4.17
C VAL A 61 -6.87 5.42 4.45
N MET A 62 -6.27 4.52 3.67
CA MET A 62 -4.86 4.19 3.83
C MET A 62 -3.94 5.39 3.56
N ARG A 63 -4.29 6.24 2.58
CA ARG A 63 -3.61 7.51 2.32
C ARG A 63 -3.88 8.50 3.45
N GLU A 64 -5.12 8.65 3.92
CA GLU A 64 -5.47 9.54 5.04
C GLU A 64 -4.59 9.24 6.28
N LEU A 65 -4.43 7.96 6.63
CA LEU A 65 -3.70 7.51 7.81
C LEU A 65 -2.18 7.37 7.61
N SER A 66 -1.66 7.61 6.40
CA SER A 66 -0.23 7.45 6.11
C SER A 66 0.62 8.60 6.67
N THR A 67 1.81 8.29 7.18
CA THR A 67 2.85 9.31 7.42
C THR A 67 3.31 9.88 6.08
N LYS A 68 3.02 11.16 5.82
CA LYS A 68 3.25 11.80 4.51
C LYS A 68 4.72 12.11 4.24
N VAL A 69 5.10 12.06 2.96
CA VAL A 69 6.37 12.61 2.47
C VAL A 69 6.12 14.01 1.90
N PRO A 70 6.79 15.07 2.39
CA PRO A 70 6.50 16.46 2.01
C PRO A 70 7.06 16.81 0.62
N LEU A 71 6.36 16.36 -0.42
CA LEU A 71 6.69 16.59 -1.84
C LEU A 71 5.69 17.50 -2.57
N ALA A 72 4.89 18.27 -1.82
CA ALA A 72 4.03 19.30 -2.40
C ALA A 72 4.85 20.27 -3.28
N GLY A 73 4.33 20.58 -4.47
CA GLY A 73 4.99 21.44 -5.45
C GLY A 73 6.11 20.77 -6.28
N VAL A 74 6.31 19.45 -6.13
CA VAL A 74 7.15 18.69 -7.07
C VAL A 74 6.25 18.09 -8.15
N ASP A 75 6.35 18.64 -9.36
CA ASP A 75 5.55 18.19 -10.49
C ASP A 75 6.06 16.85 -11.05
N HIS A 76 5.16 16.14 -11.74
CA HIS A 76 5.46 14.91 -12.49
C HIS A 76 6.12 13.79 -11.66
N LEU A 77 5.76 13.67 -10.38
CA LEU A 77 6.16 12.51 -9.58
C LEU A 77 5.63 11.21 -10.19
N VAL A 78 6.49 10.19 -10.23
CA VAL A 78 6.13 8.85 -10.68
C VAL A 78 6.43 7.82 -9.60
N ASP A 79 5.51 6.86 -9.44
CA ASP A 79 5.75 5.63 -8.69
C ASP A 79 5.82 4.44 -9.65
N THR A 80 6.63 3.45 -9.29
CA THR A 80 6.81 2.18 -10.01
C THR A 80 6.35 0.99 -9.17
N CYS A 81 5.57 1.23 -8.12
CA CYS A 81 5.12 0.20 -7.20
C CYS A 81 4.18 -0.79 -7.90
N GLY A 82 4.46 -2.09 -7.75
CA GLY A 82 3.58 -3.17 -8.19
C GLY A 82 2.86 -3.83 -7.03
N THR A 83 1.76 -4.54 -7.30
CA THR A 83 1.03 -5.32 -6.28
C THR A 83 1.85 -6.51 -5.76
N GLY A 84 2.80 -7.00 -6.56
CA GLY A 84 3.59 -8.20 -6.28
C GLY A 84 2.76 -9.48 -6.29
N GLY A 85 3.42 -10.62 -6.12
CA GLY A 85 2.74 -11.92 -6.05
C GLY A 85 2.15 -12.40 -7.38
N ASP A 86 2.79 -12.06 -8.50
CA ASP A 86 2.52 -12.62 -9.83
C ASP A 86 3.04 -14.07 -10.00
N GLY A 87 3.87 -14.54 -9.06
CA GLY A 87 4.48 -15.87 -9.09
C GLY A 87 5.57 -16.03 -10.15
N ALA A 88 5.97 -14.94 -10.83
CA ALA A 88 6.93 -14.99 -11.93
C ALA A 88 8.39 -15.01 -11.45
N HIS A 89 8.63 -14.82 -10.14
CA HIS A 89 9.96 -14.84 -9.50
C HIS A 89 11.02 -14.03 -10.26
N THR A 90 10.60 -12.92 -10.88
CA THR A 90 11.50 -12.05 -11.63
C THR A 90 12.44 -11.31 -10.69
N PHE A 91 13.52 -10.76 -11.24
CA PHE A 91 14.29 -9.75 -10.52
C PHE A 91 13.45 -8.49 -10.23
N ASN A 92 13.97 -7.57 -9.42
CA ASN A 92 13.28 -6.36 -8.99
C ASN A 92 13.18 -5.30 -10.11
N ILE A 93 12.42 -5.61 -11.17
CA ILE A 93 12.25 -4.80 -12.38
C ILE A 93 11.83 -3.37 -12.02
N SER A 94 10.86 -3.22 -11.13
CA SER A 94 10.39 -1.89 -10.76
C SER A 94 11.41 -1.06 -9.98
N THR A 95 12.31 -1.70 -9.23
CA THR A 95 13.41 -1.01 -8.54
C THR A 95 14.47 -0.57 -9.54
N ALA A 96 14.82 -1.43 -10.51
CA ALA A 96 15.72 -1.06 -11.59
C ALA A 96 15.15 0.08 -12.45
N ALA A 97 13.86 0.00 -12.82
CA ALA A 97 13.16 1.02 -13.59
C ALA A 97 13.14 2.38 -12.88
N ALA A 98 12.98 2.40 -11.55
CA ALA A 98 13.05 3.63 -10.76
C ALA A 98 14.41 4.34 -10.90
N PHE A 99 15.52 3.60 -10.86
CA PHE A 99 16.85 4.19 -11.05
C PHE A 99 17.08 4.70 -12.46
N VAL A 100 16.67 3.93 -13.48
CA VAL A 100 16.80 4.33 -14.88
C VAL A 100 15.97 5.60 -15.16
N ALA A 101 14.71 5.63 -14.71
CA ALA A 101 13.85 6.80 -14.89
C ALA A 101 14.43 8.05 -14.21
N ALA A 102 14.94 7.92 -12.98
CA ALA A 102 15.58 9.02 -12.27
C ALA A 102 16.86 9.51 -12.99
N ALA A 103 17.68 8.59 -13.51
CA ALA A 103 18.87 8.94 -14.31
C ALA A 103 18.51 9.67 -15.62
N CYS A 104 17.31 9.41 -16.18
CA CYS A 104 16.76 10.12 -17.33
C CYS A 104 16.02 11.43 -16.96
N GLY A 105 16.03 11.85 -15.70
CA GLY A 105 15.48 13.13 -15.25
C GLY A 105 14.07 13.07 -14.64
N ALA A 106 13.47 11.88 -14.51
CA ALA A 106 12.19 11.74 -13.82
C ALA A 106 12.35 11.95 -12.29
N ARG A 107 11.25 12.34 -11.63
CA ARG A 107 11.18 12.43 -10.16
C ARG A 107 10.44 11.22 -9.62
N VAL A 108 11.17 10.27 -9.07
CA VAL A 108 10.62 8.97 -8.65
C VAL A 108 10.37 8.94 -7.15
N ALA A 109 9.10 8.88 -6.77
CA ALA A 109 8.66 8.61 -5.41
C ALA A 109 8.25 7.14 -5.33
N LYS A 110 9.22 6.24 -5.12
CA LYS A 110 8.98 4.80 -5.16
C LYS A 110 8.40 4.30 -3.83
N HIS A 111 7.18 3.80 -3.85
CA HIS A 111 6.62 3.04 -2.73
C HIS A 111 7.04 1.57 -2.83
N GLY A 112 7.34 0.93 -1.69
CA GLY A 112 7.69 -0.49 -1.71
C GLY A 112 7.85 -1.11 -0.33
N GLY A 113 8.04 -2.43 -0.32
CA GLY A 113 8.13 -3.23 0.89
C GLY A 113 9.14 -4.38 0.75
N ARG A 114 9.15 -5.23 1.77
CA ARG A 114 9.85 -6.53 1.73
C ARG A 114 9.02 -7.54 0.95
N SER A 115 9.67 -8.61 0.49
CA SER A 115 8.96 -9.71 -0.14
C SER A 115 7.90 -10.33 0.78
N VAL A 116 6.76 -10.70 0.19
CA VAL A 116 5.74 -11.57 0.79
C VAL A 116 5.62 -12.93 0.08
N SER A 117 6.26 -13.11 -1.08
CA SER A 117 6.15 -14.35 -1.89
C SER A 117 7.29 -14.58 -2.90
N SER A 118 8.12 -13.59 -3.21
CA SER A 118 9.34 -13.73 -4.03
C SER A 118 10.58 -14.01 -3.16
N THR A 119 11.72 -14.29 -3.81
CA THR A 119 13.01 -14.42 -3.12
C THR A 119 13.54 -13.10 -2.55
N SER A 120 13.11 -11.94 -3.08
CA SER A 120 13.49 -10.61 -2.59
C SER A 120 12.50 -9.53 -3.03
N GLY A 121 12.18 -8.59 -2.15
CA GLY A 121 11.40 -7.39 -2.44
C GLY A 121 12.28 -6.16 -2.69
N SER A 122 11.64 -5.03 -3.00
CA SER A 122 12.37 -3.81 -3.33
C SER A 122 13.21 -3.29 -2.17
N ALA A 123 12.71 -3.41 -0.94
CA ALA A 123 13.47 -3.01 0.25
C ALA A 123 14.70 -3.89 0.46
N ASP A 124 14.57 -5.21 0.25
CA ASP A 124 15.65 -6.17 0.44
C ASP A 124 16.81 -5.92 -0.54
N VAL A 125 16.50 -5.59 -1.79
CA VAL A 125 17.51 -5.18 -2.80
C VAL A 125 18.18 -3.87 -2.44
N LEU A 126 17.42 -2.86 -2.00
CA LEU A 126 17.99 -1.56 -1.64
C LEU A 126 18.93 -1.67 -0.44
N GLU A 127 18.57 -2.44 0.58
CA GLU A 127 19.44 -2.71 1.73
C GLU A 127 20.72 -3.44 1.31
N ALA A 128 20.62 -4.44 0.42
CA ALA A 128 21.79 -5.14 -0.11
C ALA A 128 22.73 -4.21 -0.90
N LEU A 129 22.20 -3.14 -1.50
CA LEU A 129 22.96 -2.07 -2.17
C LEU A 129 23.50 -1.00 -1.20
N GLY A 130 23.27 -1.14 0.11
CA GLY A 130 23.73 -0.21 1.13
C GLY A 130 22.82 1.00 1.35
N VAL A 131 21.62 1.02 0.78
CA VAL A 131 20.65 2.11 0.98
C VAL A 131 19.98 1.94 2.34
N ASN A 132 19.98 3.02 3.12
CA ASN A 132 19.15 3.08 4.32
C ASN A 132 17.67 3.25 3.93
N VAL A 133 16.88 2.19 4.00
CA VAL A 133 15.43 2.23 3.68
C VAL A 133 14.58 2.86 4.79
N ASN A 134 15.17 3.15 5.95
CA ASN A 134 14.49 3.73 7.11
C ASN A 134 14.70 5.24 7.24
N LEU A 135 14.90 5.93 6.11
CA LEU A 135 14.99 7.40 6.12
C LEU A 135 13.67 8.01 6.63
N PRO A 136 13.74 9.09 7.43
CA PRO A 136 12.56 9.85 7.79
C PRO A 136 11.96 10.55 6.56
N PRO A 137 10.66 10.86 6.55
CA PRO A 137 9.96 11.41 5.38
C PRO A 137 10.62 12.65 4.77
N GLU A 138 11.18 13.53 5.59
CA GLU A 138 11.87 14.74 5.16
C GLU A 138 13.13 14.42 4.33
N LYS A 139 13.86 13.38 4.72
CA LYS A 139 15.05 12.90 4.00
C LYS A 139 14.69 12.16 2.73
N VAL A 140 13.56 11.47 2.70
CA VAL A 140 13.02 10.91 1.45
C VAL A 140 12.67 12.04 0.48
N ALA A 141 12.01 13.10 0.95
CA ALA A 141 11.68 14.25 0.12
C ALA A 141 12.94 14.97 -0.40
N GLU A 142 13.97 15.11 0.44
CA GLU A 142 15.27 15.64 0.04
C GLU A 142 15.89 14.79 -1.09
N ALA A 143 15.92 13.47 -0.95
CA ALA A 143 16.47 12.55 -1.96
C ALA A 143 15.73 12.66 -3.31
N VAL A 144 14.40 12.74 -3.31
CA VAL A 144 13.63 12.97 -4.55
C VAL A 144 14.02 14.30 -5.21
N LYS A 145 14.18 15.37 -4.43
CA LYS A 145 14.51 16.71 -4.94
C LYS A 145 15.95 16.84 -5.42
N THR A 146 16.91 16.18 -4.78
CA THR A 146 18.34 16.34 -5.08
C THR A 146 18.89 15.26 -6.00
N ILE A 147 18.50 14.00 -5.78
CA ILE A 147 19.01 12.82 -6.51
C ILE A 147 18.00 12.35 -7.59
N GLY A 148 16.73 12.74 -7.47
CA GLY A 148 15.67 12.35 -8.42
C GLY A 148 14.90 11.10 -8.01
N VAL A 149 15.33 10.39 -6.97
CA VAL A 149 14.66 9.18 -6.47
C VAL A 149 14.65 9.14 -4.94
N GLY A 150 13.51 8.75 -4.38
CA GLY A 150 13.35 8.46 -2.96
C GLY A 150 12.52 7.20 -2.77
N PHE A 151 12.86 6.42 -1.75
CA PHE A 151 12.17 5.18 -1.41
C PHE A 151 11.33 5.36 -0.15
N MET A 152 10.05 5.04 -0.24
CA MET A 152 9.11 5.03 0.88
C MET A 152 8.88 3.59 1.31
N PHE A 153 9.48 3.20 2.43
CA PHE A 153 9.32 1.85 2.97
C PHE A 153 7.95 1.71 3.65
N ALA A 154 7.07 0.90 3.06
CA ALA A 154 5.65 0.82 3.43
C ALA A 154 5.38 0.66 4.95
N PRO A 155 6.12 -0.19 5.71
CA PRO A 155 5.91 -0.32 7.15
C PRO A 155 6.13 0.98 7.94
N ASN A 156 6.99 1.88 7.47
CA ASN A 156 7.29 3.15 8.13
C ASN A 156 6.21 4.21 7.86
N HIS A 157 5.48 4.08 6.75
CA HIS A 157 4.47 5.05 6.33
C HIS A 157 3.04 4.62 6.66
N HIS A 158 2.77 3.33 6.83
CA HIS A 158 1.41 2.82 7.08
C HIS A 158 1.31 2.15 8.46
N SER A 159 1.58 2.90 9.53
CA SER A 159 1.60 2.38 10.91
C SER A 159 0.28 1.74 11.37
N ALA A 160 -0.85 2.23 10.85
CA ALA A 160 -2.18 1.66 11.09
C ALA A 160 -2.35 0.22 10.58
N MET A 161 -1.47 -0.23 9.66
CA MET A 161 -1.43 -1.63 9.23
C MET A 161 -1.11 -2.61 10.37
N LYS A 162 -0.59 -2.15 11.51
CA LYS A 162 -0.37 -2.99 12.70
C LYS A 162 -1.63 -3.74 13.16
N HIS A 163 -2.82 -3.18 12.90
CA HIS A 163 -4.10 -3.80 13.26
C HIS A 163 -4.50 -4.93 12.29
N ALA A 164 -4.15 -4.82 11.01
CA ALA A 164 -4.51 -5.80 9.98
C ALA A 164 -3.39 -6.83 9.70
N ALA A 165 -2.12 -6.47 9.92
CA ALA A 165 -0.98 -7.27 9.54
C ALA A 165 -0.92 -8.67 10.19
N PRO A 166 -1.21 -8.85 11.50
CA PRO A 166 -1.24 -10.18 12.12
C PRO A 166 -2.29 -11.08 11.47
N VAL A 167 -3.52 -10.57 11.30
CA VAL A 167 -4.62 -11.32 10.68
C VAL A 167 -4.29 -11.69 9.24
N ARG A 168 -3.72 -10.77 8.46
CA ARG A 168 -3.28 -11.05 7.08
C ARG A 168 -2.23 -12.16 7.02
N ARG A 169 -1.31 -12.20 7.98
CA ARG A 169 -0.29 -13.25 8.06
C ARG A 169 -0.91 -14.61 8.37
N GLU A 170 -1.86 -14.66 9.31
CA GLU A 170 -2.58 -15.89 9.67
C GLU A 170 -3.46 -16.41 8.54
N LEU A 171 -4.16 -15.51 7.82
CA LEU A 171 -4.98 -15.89 6.68
C LEU A 171 -4.17 -16.50 5.53
N GLY A 172 -2.95 -16.00 5.28
CA GLY A 172 -2.03 -16.55 4.27
C GLY A 172 -2.53 -16.48 2.82
N VAL A 173 -3.62 -15.77 2.56
CA VAL A 173 -4.25 -15.64 1.23
C VAL A 173 -4.32 -14.17 0.79
N ARG A 174 -4.44 -13.96 -0.53
CA ARG A 174 -4.61 -12.61 -1.10
C ARG A 174 -5.97 -12.03 -0.73
N THR A 175 -5.98 -10.78 -0.28
CA THR A 175 -7.18 -9.99 0.05
C THR A 175 -7.09 -8.61 -0.59
N LEU A 176 -8.10 -7.77 -0.37
CA LEU A 176 -8.10 -6.35 -0.76
C LEU A 176 -6.75 -5.66 -0.54
N PHE A 177 -6.08 -5.88 0.60
CA PHE A 177 -4.81 -5.24 0.93
C PHE A 177 -3.67 -5.54 -0.06
N ASN A 178 -3.75 -6.63 -0.83
CA ASN A 178 -2.78 -6.93 -1.88
C ASN A 178 -2.96 -6.03 -3.12
N LEU A 179 -4.13 -5.40 -3.27
CA LEU A 179 -4.40 -4.43 -4.33
C LEU A 179 -3.99 -3.01 -3.93
N LEU A 180 -3.98 -2.72 -2.63
CA LEU A 180 -3.84 -1.36 -2.10
C LEU A 180 -2.41 -0.83 -2.12
N GLY A 181 -1.38 -1.70 -2.08
CA GLY A 181 0.02 -1.26 -1.97
C GLY A 181 0.42 -0.15 -2.96
N PRO A 182 0.17 -0.32 -4.27
CA PRO A 182 0.48 0.72 -5.25
C PRO A 182 -0.41 1.97 -5.16
N LEU A 183 -1.64 1.83 -4.65
CA LEU A 183 -2.64 2.91 -4.60
C LEU A 183 -2.47 3.84 -3.39
N THR A 184 -1.51 3.55 -2.51
CA THR A 184 -1.36 4.23 -1.22
C THR A 184 -0.03 4.95 -1.06
N ASN A 185 0.58 5.38 -2.17
CA ASN A 185 1.85 6.09 -2.15
C ASN A 185 1.82 7.31 -1.18
N PRO A 186 2.68 7.36 -0.15
CA PRO A 186 2.69 8.42 0.87
C PRO A 186 3.05 9.82 0.36
N ALA A 187 3.65 9.93 -0.82
CA ALA A 187 3.95 11.19 -1.49
C ALA A 187 2.80 11.70 -2.38
N GLY A 188 1.75 10.89 -2.59
CA GLY A 188 0.64 11.27 -3.47
C GLY A 188 1.05 11.44 -4.93
N ALA A 189 1.97 10.59 -5.42
CA ALA A 189 2.43 10.62 -6.80
C ALA A 189 1.24 10.53 -7.78
N PRO A 190 1.06 11.47 -8.73
CA PRO A 190 -0.06 11.47 -9.65
C PRO A 190 0.11 10.51 -10.83
N ASN A 191 1.34 10.00 -11.06
CA ASN A 191 1.64 9.05 -12.12
C ASN A 191 2.15 7.73 -11.52
N GLN A 192 1.73 6.62 -12.09
CA GLN A 192 2.11 5.28 -11.63
C GLN A 192 2.24 4.32 -12.82
N VAL A 193 3.22 3.42 -12.77
CA VAL A 193 3.50 2.39 -13.78
C VAL A 193 3.56 1.01 -13.13
#